data_AF-A0A419RU86-F1
#
_entry.id   AF-A0A419RU86-F1
#
_cell.length_a   1.000
_cell.length_b   1.000
_cell.length_c   1.000
_cell.angle_alpha   90.00
_cell.angle_beta   90.00
_cell.angle_gamma   90.00
#
_symmetry.space_group_name_H-M   'P 1'
#
loop_
_entity.id
_entity.type
_entity.pdbx_description
1 polymer ?
#
loop_
_entity_poly.entity_id
_entity_poly.type
_entity_poly.pdbx_seq_one_letter_code
_entity_poly.pdbx_strand_id
1 'polypeptide(L)'
;MAETTPPPPQGQEAKGVTLMRPVIVALLYLLNLVLGFSAIVGLVLAYVWRADEDTTAWERTHYVYLIRTFWIGLIVMVAAVIVLLSLAIGIDASSDTRGADAGITIAMVLLVLFALFMLAWYCIRCILSLVKAGERRPMPNPRTWLF
;
A
#
# COMPACT_ATOMS: atom_id res chain seq x y z
N MET A 1 -44.35 -2.07 45.13
CA MET A 1 -43.61 -3.16 44.48
C MET A 1 -42.72 -2.49 43.45
N ALA A 2 -41.40 -2.65 43.56
CA ALA A 2 -40.42 -1.84 42.83
C ALA A 2 -40.44 -2.17 41.32
N GLU A 3 -40.47 -1.11 40.51
CA GLU A 3 -40.36 -1.15 39.05
C GLU A 3 -38.93 -1.59 38.68
N THR A 4 -38.78 -2.72 37.99
CA THR A 4 -37.48 -3.21 37.50
C THR A 4 -37.24 -2.67 36.10
N THR A 5 -36.59 -1.52 36.00
CA THR A 5 -36.07 -1.05 34.72
C THR A 5 -34.92 -1.99 34.29
N PRO A 6 -34.94 -2.57 33.08
CA PRO A 6 -33.82 -3.36 32.58
C PRO A 6 -32.57 -2.46 32.44
N PRO A 7 -31.37 -2.95 32.78
CA PRO A 7 -30.15 -2.19 32.54
C PRO A 7 -30.00 -1.93 31.03
N PRO A 8 -29.53 -0.73 30.64
CA PRO A 8 -29.29 -0.43 29.24
C PRO A 8 -28.27 -1.42 28.67
N PRO A 9 -28.37 -1.84 27.39
CA PRO A 9 -27.40 -2.74 26.78
C PRO A 9 -26.02 -2.08 26.77
N GLN A 10 -25.20 -2.41 27.78
CA GLN A 10 -23.78 -2.13 27.81
C GLN A 10 -23.08 -3.32 27.17
N GLY A 11 -22.79 -3.23 25.88
CA GLY A 11 -22.15 -4.35 25.22
C GLY A 11 -21.97 -4.16 23.73
N GLN A 12 -20.99 -3.33 23.38
CA GLN A 12 -19.91 -3.61 22.42
C GLN A 12 -19.55 -2.34 21.66
N GLU A 13 -18.66 -1.59 22.29
CA GLU A 13 -17.81 -0.64 21.62
C GLU A 13 -17.05 -1.35 20.48
N ALA A 14 -17.54 -1.19 19.25
CA ALA A 14 -16.72 -1.35 18.06
C ALA A 14 -15.73 -0.17 17.97
N LYS A 15 -14.84 -0.04 18.96
CA LYS A 15 -13.88 1.07 19.12
C LYS A 15 -12.68 0.99 18.17
N GLY A 16 -12.53 -0.10 17.40
CA GLY A 16 -11.36 -0.32 16.55
C GLY A 16 -11.42 0.34 15.16
N VAL A 17 -12.61 0.61 14.62
CA VAL A 17 -12.74 0.99 13.18
C VAL A 17 -13.28 2.41 12.99
N THR A 18 -13.98 2.98 13.97
CA THR A 18 -14.64 4.29 13.84
C THR A 18 -13.66 5.47 14.00
N LEU A 19 -12.68 5.37 14.91
CA LEU A 19 -11.54 6.30 15.00
C LEU A 19 -10.51 6.11 13.87
N MET A 20 -10.57 4.98 13.18
CA MET A 20 -9.65 4.65 12.09
C MET A 20 -10.00 5.37 10.78
N ARG A 21 -11.24 5.86 10.59
CA ARG A 21 -11.64 6.51 9.33
C ARG A 21 -10.80 7.76 9.01
N PRO A 22 -10.61 8.72 9.94
CA PRO A 22 -9.71 9.85 9.71
C PRO A 22 -8.23 9.43 9.63
N VAL A 23 -7.83 8.41 10.39
CA VAL A 23 -6.46 7.87 10.40
C VAL A 23 -6.10 7.22 9.07
N ILE A 24 -7.03 6.49 8.44
CA ILE A 24 -6.86 5.90 7.10
C ILE A 24 -6.63 7.00 6.08
N VAL A 25 -7.43 8.08 6.11
CA VAL A 25 -7.26 9.22 5.20
C VAL A 25 -5.93 9.93 5.46
N ALA A 26 -5.55 10.17 6.72
CA ALA A 26 -4.27 10.76 7.08
C ALA A 26 -3.08 9.88 6.64
N LEU A 27 -3.18 8.56 6.80
CA LEU A 27 -2.19 7.60 6.30
C LEU A 27 -2.12 7.62 4.78
N LEU A 28 -3.25 7.65 4.06
CA LEU A 28 -3.29 7.76 2.60
C LEU A 28 -2.62 9.06 2.11
N TYR A 29 -2.80 10.15 2.85
CA TYR A 29 -2.14 11.43 2.55
C TYR A 29 -0.64 11.38 2.84
N LEU A 30 -0.23 10.79 3.96
CA LEU A 30 1.18 10.56 4.26
C LEU A 30 1.82 9.60 3.26
N LEU A 31 1.13 8.54 2.83
CA LEU A 31 1.60 7.59 1.82
C LEU A 31 1.84 8.28 0.47
N ASN A 32 0.97 9.22 0.07
CA ASN A 32 1.18 10.05 -1.11
C ASN A 32 2.47 10.90 -0.98
N LEU A 33 2.72 11.43 0.22
CA LEU A 33 3.96 12.16 0.53
C LEU A 33 5.22 11.27 0.57
N VAL A 34 5.07 9.98 0.90
CA VAL A 34 6.19 9.07 1.27
C VAL A 34 6.88 8.38 0.09
N LEU A 35 6.31 8.45 -1.12
CA LEU A 35 6.73 7.71 -2.32
C LEU A 35 8.15 7.98 -2.85
N GLY A 36 8.90 8.93 -2.27
CA GLY A 36 10.29 9.20 -2.64
C GLY A 36 11.28 8.65 -1.61
N PHE A 37 11.48 9.40 -0.52
CA PHE A 37 12.65 9.23 0.35
C PHE A 37 12.35 8.50 1.67
N SER A 38 11.17 8.72 2.26
CA SER A 38 10.80 8.12 3.54
C SER A 38 10.47 6.63 3.44
N ALA A 39 10.08 6.15 2.25
CA ALA A 39 9.93 4.72 1.98
C ALA A 39 11.25 3.94 2.16
N ILE A 40 12.39 4.56 1.81
CA ILE A 40 13.71 3.96 1.97
C ILE A 40 14.08 3.86 3.45
N VAL A 41 13.83 4.91 4.23
CA VAL A 41 14.07 4.89 5.68
C VAL A 41 13.22 3.81 6.37
N GLY A 42 11.94 3.70 5.99
CA GLY A 42 11.06 2.65 6.49
C GLY A 42 11.53 1.24 6.12
N LEU A 43 12.08 1.06 4.91
CA LEU A 43 12.68 -0.20 4.49
C LEU A 43 13.91 -0.57 5.34
N VAL A 44 14.81 0.38 5.56
CA VAL A 44 16.02 0.16 6.37
C VAL A 44 15.62 -0.24 7.79
N LEU A 45 14.69 0.49 8.42
CA LEU A 45 14.17 0.14 9.75
C LEU A 45 13.53 -1.25 9.77
N ALA A 46 12.76 -1.60 8.73
CA ALA A 46 12.17 -2.93 8.63
C ALA A 46 13.23 -4.04 8.53
N TYR A 47 14.36 -3.81 7.85
CA TYR A 47 15.46 -4.78 7.81
C TYR A 47 16.21 -4.87 9.15
N VAL A 48 16.47 -3.72 9.79
CA VAL A 48 17.17 -3.63 11.08
C VAL A 48 16.35 -4.31 12.17
N TRP A 49 15.10 -3.90 12.38
CA TRP A 49 14.26 -4.47 13.43
C TRP A 49 13.92 -5.93 13.15
N ARG A 50 13.75 -6.35 11.89
CA ARG A 50 13.60 -7.80 11.60
C ARG A 50 14.82 -8.64 12.00
N ALA A 51 16.02 -8.06 11.99
CA ALA A 51 17.24 -8.72 12.39
C ALA A 51 17.48 -8.70 13.91
N ASP A 52 16.69 -7.91 14.65
CA ASP A 52 16.75 -7.82 16.10
C ASP A 52 16.29 -9.13 16.78
N GLU A 53 16.96 -9.49 17.86
CA GLU A 53 16.71 -10.71 18.63
C GLU A 53 15.41 -10.61 19.45
N ASP A 54 15.04 -9.40 19.87
CA ASP A 54 13.83 -9.12 20.64
C ASP A 54 12.53 -9.12 19.80
N THR A 55 12.64 -9.29 18.48
CA THR A 55 11.48 -9.24 17.58
C THR A 55 10.57 -10.46 17.74
N THR A 56 9.31 -10.19 18.10
CA THR A 56 8.32 -11.24 18.29
C THR A 56 7.95 -11.91 16.96
N ALA A 57 7.60 -13.20 16.99
CA ALA A 57 7.25 -13.96 15.79
C ALA A 57 6.17 -13.29 14.92
N TRP A 58 5.17 -12.63 15.53
CA TRP A 58 4.11 -11.92 14.80
C TRP A 58 4.63 -10.64 14.10
N GLU A 59 5.55 -9.90 14.70
CA GLU A 59 6.16 -8.68 14.13
C GLU A 59 7.03 -9.04 12.92
N ARG A 60 7.81 -10.13 13.02
CA ARG A 60 8.64 -10.65 11.93
C ARG A 60 7.83 -10.89 10.65
N THR A 61 6.60 -11.38 10.77
CA THR A 61 5.72 -11.60 9.61
C THR A 61 5.33 -10.30 8.91
N HIS A 62 5.12 -9.21 9.66
CA HIS A 62 4.80 -7.90 9.12
C HIS A 62 6.01 -7.29 8.39
N TYR A 63 7.21 -7.38 8.97
CA TYR A 63 8.43 -6.90 8.32
C TYR A 63 8.70 -7.63 7.00
N VAL A 64 8.57 -8.96 6.96
CA VAL A 64 8.72 -9.73 5.71
C VAL A 64 7.72 -9.30 4.65
N TYR A 65 6.47 -9.08 5.05
CA TYR A 65 5.40 -8.65 4.17
C TYR A 65 5.65 -7.24 3.59
N LEU A 66 6.04 -6.28 4.45
CA LEU A 66 6.35 -4.90 4.07
C LEU A 66 7.56 -4.81 3.14
N ILE A 67 8.64 -5.54 3.46
CA ILE A 67 9.84 -5.61 2.61
C ILE A 67 9.49 -6.14 1.21
N ARG A 68 8.70 -7.23 1.10
CA ARG A 68 8.29 -7.76 -0.21
C ARG A 68 7.40 -6.79 -0.97
N THR A 69 6.48 -6.12 -0.28
CA THR A 69 5.58 -5.14 -0.89
C THR A 69 6.37 -3.96 -1.45
N PHE A 70 7.39 -3.48 -0.73
CA PHE A 70 8.32 -2.46 -1.21
C PHE A 70 9.02 -2.88 -2.51
N TRP A 71 9.63 -4.08 -2.54
CA TRP A 71 10.34 -4.55 -3.74
C TRP A 71 9.42 -4.72 -4.95
N ILE A 72 8.18 -5.18 -4.75
CA ILE A 72 7.18 -5.25 -5.82
C ILE A 72 6.84 -3.85 -6.32
N GLY A 73 6.56 -2.91 -5.41
CA GLY A 73 6.30 -1.50 -5.76
C GLY A 73 7.46 -0.86 -6.53
N LEU A 74 8.70 -1.13 -6.12
CA LEU A 74 9.91 -0.62 -6.78
C LEU A 74 10.05 -1.17 -8.20
N ILE A 75 9.89 -2.48 -8.40
CA ILE A 75 9.96 -3.11 -9.73
C ILE A 75 8.89 -2.52 -10.65
N VAL A 76 7.67 -2.36 -10.16
CA VAL A 76 6.55 -1.80 -10.91
C VAL A 76 6.81 -0.33 -11.28
N MET A 77 7.33 0.47 -10.35
CA MET A 77 7.70 1.86 -10.60
C MET A 77 8.78 1.96 -11.68
N VAL A 78 9.85 1.15 -11.57
CA VAL A 78 10.92 1.11 -12.57
C VAL A 78 10.38 0.67 -13.93
N ALA A 79 9.52 -0.35 -13.98
CA ALA A 79 8.88 -0.79 -15.23
C ALA A 79 8.02 0.33 -15.84
N ALA A 80 7.23 1.06 -15.04
CA ALA A 80 6.44 2.18 -15.51
C ALA A 80 7.31 3.31 -16.09
N VAL A 81 8.44 3.62 -15.45
CA VAL A 81 9.41 4.60 -15.98
C VAL A 81 10.01 4.11 -17.30
N ILE A 82 10.39 2.84 -17.40
CA ILE A 82 10.93 2.27 -18.65
C ILE A 82 9.90 2.37 -19.78
N VAL A 83 8.64 2.01 -19.51
CA VAL A 83 7.55 2.14 -20.48
C VAL A 83 7.40 3.60 -20.91
N LEU A 84 7.42 4.54 -19.97
CA LEU A 84 7.32 5.97 -20.27
C LEU A 84 8.50 6.48 -21.12
N LEU A 85 9.72 6.06 -20.82
CA LEU A 85 10.91 6.40 -21.61
C LEU A 85 10.86 5.77 -23.01
N SER A 86 10.42 4.52 -23.13
CA SER A 86 10.26 3.85 -24.43
C SER A 86 9.23 4.54 -25.32
N LEU A 87 8.15 5.05 -24.72
CA LEU A 87 7.14 5.84 -25.41
C LEU A 87 7.71 7.20 -25.85
N ALA A 88 8.50 7.86 -24.98
CA ALA A 88 9.15 9.13 -25.28
C ALA A 88 10.16 9.01 -26.45
N ILE A 89 10.96 7.93 -26.47
CA ILE A 89 11.91 7.66 -27.57
C ILE A 89 11.16 7.30 -28.86
N GLY A 90 10.05 6.57 -28.77
CA GLY A 90 9.21 6.25 -29.93
C GLY A 90 8.57 7.48 -30.59
N ILE A 91 8.26 8.51 -29.80
CA ILE A 91 7.73 9.80 -30.30
C ILE A 91 8.78 10.51 -31.16
N ASP A 92 10.02 10.61 -30.70
CA ASP A 92 11.09 11.32 -31.41
C ASP A 92 11.50 10.62 -32.72
N ALA A 93 11.41 9.29 -32.76
CA ALA A 93 11.69 8.49 -33.96
C ALA A 93 10.57 8.55 -35.03
N SER A 94 9.37 9.03 -34.69
CA SER A 94 8.20 9.07 -35.59
C SER A 94 7.81 10.50 -35.95
N SER A 95 8.62 11.14 -36.81
CA SER A 95 8.41 12.53 -37.26
C SER A 95 7.15 12.75 -38.13
N ASP A 96 6.35 11.72 -38.44
CA ASP A 96 5.05 11.84 -39.10
C ASP A 96 3.94 11.26 -38.21
N THR A 97 3.51 12.05 -37.23
CA THR A 97 2.67 11.61 -36.09
C THR A 97 1.16 11.73 -36.36
N ARG A 98 0.74 11.86 -37.63
CA ARG A 98 -0.64 12.20 -38.03
C ARG A 98 -1.72 11.16 -37.69
N GLY A 99 -1.34 9.97 -37.23
CA GLY A 99 -2.28 8.95 -36.69
C GLY A 99 -1.74 8.20 -35.46
N ALA A 100 -0.60 8.61 -34.91
CA ALA A 100 0.02 8.01 -33.73
C ALA A 100 -0.46 8.67 -32.42
N ASP A 101 -1.11 9.83 -32.50
CA ASP A 101 -1.66 10.60 -31.39
C ASP A 101 -2.74 9.82 -30.61
N ALA A 102 -3.64 9.11 -31.30
CA ALA A 102 -4.67 8.31 -30.65
C ALA A 102 -4.07 7.09 -29.91
N GLY A 103 -3.10 6.40 -30.50
CA GLY A 103 -2.45 5.25 -29.88
C GLY A 103 -1.64 5.63 -28.63
N ILE A 104 -0.89 6.73 -28.70
CA ILE A 104 -0.08 7.24 -27.59
C ILE A 104 -0.98 7.75 -26.46
N THR A 105 -2.03 8.51 -26.77
CA THR A 105 -2.96 8.98 -25.74
C THR A 105 -3.69 7.83 -25.06
N ILE A 106 -4.13 6.81 -25.80
CA ILE A 106 -4.69 5.58 -25.22
C ILE A 106 -3.65 4.87 -24.34
N ALA A 107 -2.41 4.74 -24.78
CA ALA A 107 -1.34 4.13 -23.99
C ALA A 107 -1.05 4.93 -22.70
N MET A 108 -1.04 6.26 -22.76
CA MET A 108 -0.87 7.13 -21.57
C MET A 108 -2.03 6.99 -20.60
N VAL A 109 -3.27 6.98 -21.10
CA VAL A 109 -4.47 6.78 -20.25
C VAL A 109 -4.43 5.41 -19.59
N LEU A 110 -4.08 4.35 -20.33
CA LEU A 110 -3.93 3.01 -19.77
C LEU A 110 -2.79 2.93 -18.74
N LEU A 111 -1.66 3.59 -19.00
CA LEU A 111 -0.54 3.67 -18.06
C LEU A 111 -0.94 4.40 -16.77
N VAL A 112 -1.66 5.52 -16.87
CA VAL A 112 -2.15 6.26 -15.70
C VAL A 112 -3.17 5.44 -14.92
N LEU A 113 -4.14 4.80 -15.58
CA LEU A 113 -5.10 3.91 -14.92
C LEU A 113 -4.40 2.72 -14.23
N PHE A 114 -3.42 2.11 -14.90
CA PHE A 114 -2.61 1.03 -14.33
C PHE A 114 -1.81 1.51 -13.11
N ALA A 115 -1.20 2.70 -13.17
CA ALA A 115 -0.47 3.30 -12.07
C ALA A 115 -1.39 3.60 -10.87
N LEU A 116 -2.60 4.13 -11.10
CA LEU A 116 -3.60 4.36 -10.06
C LEU A 116 -4.08 3.05 -9.42
N PHE A 117 -4.31 2.02 -10.22
CA PHE A 117 -4.68 0.68 -9.73
C PHE A 117 -3.56 0.07 -8.87
N MET A 118 -2.32 0.14 -9.35
CA MET A 118 -1.14 -0.32 -8.59
C MET A 118 -0.94 0.47 -7.30
N LEU A 119 -1.14 1.78 -7.34
CA LEU A 119 -1.09 2.64 -6.15
C LEU A 119 -2.16 2.22 -5.13
N ALA A 120 -3.40 2.02 -5.57
CA ALA A 120 -4.47 1.55 -4.71
C ALA A 120 -4.15 0.17 -4.12
N TRP A 121 -3.63 -0.76 -4.93
CA TRP A 121 -3.20 -2.09 -4.48
C TRP A 121 -2.09 -2.00 -3.41
N TYR A 122 -1.06 -1.17 -3.63
CA TYR A 122 0.02 -0.92 -2.69
C TYR A 122 -0.51 -0.34 -1.37
N CYS A 123 -1.38 0.66 -1.44
CA CYS A 123 -2.03 1.26 -0.28
C CYS A 123 -2.84 0.23 0.52
N ILE A 124 -3.62 -0.63 -0.15
CA ILE A 124 -4.38 -1.70 0.52
C ILE A 124 -3.45 -2.65 1.27
N ARG A 125 -2.32 -3.06 0.68
CA ARG A 125 -1.34 -3.93 1.37
C ARG A 125 -0.76 -3.22 2.60
N CYS A 126 -0.40 -1.94 2.51
CA CYS A 126 0.09 -1.15 3.65
C CYS A 126 -0.95 -1.04 4.78
N ILE A 127 -2.20 -0.72 4.44
CA ILE A 127 -3.30 -0.61 5.42
C ILE A 127 -3.58 -1.97 6.06
N LEU A 128 -3.61 -3.05 5.29
CA LEU A 128 -3.83 -4.41 5.83
C LEU A 128 -2.74 -4.80 6.83
N SER A 129 -1.48 -4.48 6.52
CA SER A 129 -0.36 -4.70 7.44
C SER A 129 -0.52 -3.87 8.72
N LEU A 130 -0.96 -2.61 8.61
CA LEU A 130 -1.11 -1.73 9.78
C LEU A 130 -2.30 -2.13 10.66
N VAL A 131 -3.43 -2.52 10.07
CA VAL A 131 -4.61 -3.02 10.79
C VAL A 131 -4.27 -4.29 11.57
N LYS A 132 -3.61 -5.27 10.94
CA LYS A 132 -3.22 -6.53 11.61
C LYS A 132 -2.16 -6.31 12.69
N ALA A 133 -1.25 -5.35 12.50
CA ALA A 133 -0.28 -4.96 13.51
C ALA A 133 -0.97 -4.33 14.75
N GLY A 134 -2.01 -3.51 14.53
CA GLY A 134 -2.81 -2.94 15.62
C GLY A 134 -3.52 -4.00 16.49
N GLU A 135 -3.88 -5.13 15.90
CA GLU A 135 -4.49 -6.27 16.62
C GLU A 135 -3.45 -7.22 17.25
N ARG A 136 -2.14 -6.96 17.09
CA ARG A 136 -1.04 -7.88 17.46
C ARG A 136 -1.22 -9.30 16.89
N ARG A 137 -1.89 -9.41 15.74
CA ARG A 137 -2.15 -10.70 15.09
C ARG A 137 -1.07 -11.00 14.07
N PRO A 138 -0.48 -12.21 14.05
CA PRO A 138 0.49 -12.57 13.02
C PRO A 138 -0.13 -12.49 11.63
N MET A 139 0.67 -12.07 10.64
CA MET A 139 0.25 -12.06 9.25
C MET A 139 0.01 -13.52 8.81
N PRO A 140 -1.20 -13.89 8.33
CA PRO A 140 -1.42 -15.17 7.70
C PRO A 140 -0.47 -15.28 6.50
N ASN A 141 0.26 -16.39 6.41
CA ASN A 141 1.12 -16.75 5.28
C ASN A 141 2.00 -15.62 4.70
N PRO A 142 3.05 -15.15 5.42
CA PRO A 142 3.95 -14.09 4.95
C PRO A 142 4.71 -14.42 3.64
N ARG A 143 4.66 -15.69 3.21
CA ARG A 143 5.32 -16.19 2.01
C ARG A 143 4.42 -16.29 0.77
N THR A 144 3.09 -16.27 0.89
CA THR A 144 2.17 -16.39 -0.26
C THR A 144 1.76 -15.04 -0.83
N TRP A 145 1.42 -15.00 -2.12
CA TRP A 145 1.02 -13.78 -2.83
C TRP A 145 -0.40 -13.29 -2.47
N LEU A 146 -1.22 -14.15 -1.86
CA LEU A 146 -2.55 -13.86 -1.33
C LEU A 146 -2.56 -14.07 0.20
N PHE A 147 -3.21 -13.11 0.85
CA PHE A 147 -3.48 -12.78 2.28
C PHE A 147 -3.04 -13.69 3.44
#